data_AF-A0A1E3H7F7-F1
#
_entry.id   AF-A0A1E3H7F7-F1
#
_cell.length_a   1.000
_cell.length_b   1.000
_cell.length_c   1.000
_cell.angle_alpha   90.00
_cell.angle_beta   90.00
_cell.angle_gamma   90.00
#
_symmetry.space_group_name_H-M   'P 1'
#
loop_
_entity.id
_entity.type
_entity.pdbx_description
1 polymer ?
#
loop_
_entity_poly.entity_id
_entity_poly.type
_entity_poly.pdbx_seq_one_letter_code
_entity_poly.pdbx_strand_id
1 'polypeptide(L)'
;MLVAPPGAGKTTRVPLALLDAPWRGDGRILLVEPRRLAARASARRMAETLGDAVGGTVGYRVRMDSQVSARTRIEVITEGVFTRMILDDPELSGVAAVLFDEFHERSLDGDFGLALALDAAGALRETCGSSSCRRRSTAPGSRPCSARRP
;
A
#
# COMPACT_ATOMS: atom_id res chain seq x y z
N MET A 1 -13.80 2.93 -1.30
CA MET A 1 -13.92 3.96 -2.36
C MET A 1 -14.27 5.28 -1.68
N LEU A 2 -13.34 6.23 -1.64
CA LEU A 2 -13.58 7.57 -1.07
C LEU A 2 -14.00 8.50 -2.21
N VAL A 3 -15.31 8.72 -2.36
CA VAL A 3 -15.87 9.58 -3.40
C VAL A 3 -15.98 10.99 -2.87
N ALA A 4 -15.53 11.96 -3.65
CA ALA A 4 -15.88 13.37 -3.44
C ALA A 4 -15.63 14.18 -4.72
N PRO A 5 -16.15 15.39 -4.84
CA PRO A 5 -16.17 16.12 -6.10
C PRO A 5 -14.77 16.46 -6.66
N PRO A 6 -14.59 16.49 -7.99
CA PRO A 6 -13.39 17.02 -8.64
C PRO A 6 -13.12 18.44 -8.15
N GLY A 7 -11.85 18.78 -7.87
CA GLY A 7 -11.45 20.10 -7.38
C GLY A 7 -11.42 20.29 -5.85
N ALA A 8 -11.81 19.27 -5.05
CA ALA A 8 -11.79 19.35 -3.58
C ALA A 8 -10.38 19.19 -2.92
N GLY A 9 -9.32 19.00 -3.72
CA GLY A 9 -7.95 18.83 -3.20
C GLY A 9 -7.70 17.47 -2.52
N LYS A 10 -8.48 16.45 -2.85
CA LYS A 10 -8.43 15.13 -2.17
C LYS A 10 -7.12 14.38 -2.35
N THR A 11 -6.57 14.43 -3.55
CA THR A 11 -5.26 13.88 -3.91
C THR A 11 -4.15 14.32 -2.97
N THR A 12 -4.24 15.53 -2.40
CA THR A 12 -3.19 16.10 -1.55
C THR A 12 -3.55 16.14 -0.07
N ARG A 13 -4.84 16.19 0.29
CA ARG A 13 -5.27 16.22 1.70
C ARG A 13 -5.37 14.85 2.33
N VAL A 14 -5.84 13.85 1.58
CA VAL A 14 -6.04 12.50 2.13
C VAL A 14 -4.70 11.86 2.54
N PRO A 15 -3.64 11.82 1.71
CA PRO A 15 -2.38 11.23 2.13
C PRO A 15 -1.79 11.91 3.37
N LEU A 16 -1.88 13.24 3.45
CA LEU A 16 -1.39 14.02 4.59
C LEU A 16 -2.16 13.68 5.88
N ALA A 17 -3.49 13.57 5.82
CA ALA A 17 -4.30 13.20 6.97
C ALA A 17 -4.04 11.77 7.47
N LEU A 18 -3.51 10.89 6.61
CA LEU A 18 -3.17 9.51 6.95
C LEU A 18 -1.78 9.36 7.61
N LEU A 19 -0.96 10.42 7.66
CA LEU A 19 0.36 10.37 8.32
C LEU A 19 0.27 10.01 9.81
N ASP A 20 -0.78 10.47 10.49
CA ASP A 20 -0.99 10.23 11.92
C ASP A 20 -1.89 9.02 12.20
N ALA A 21 -2.25 8.25 11.17
CA ALA A 21 -3.11 7.10 11.33
C ALA A 21 -2.41 6.00 12.15
N PRO A 22 -3.02 5.47 13.22
CA PRO A 22 -2.36 4.52 14.13
C PRO A 22 -1.98 3.21 13.46
N TRP A 23 -2.74 2.80 12.43
CA TRP A 23 -2.45 1.60 11.64
C TRP A 23 -1.26 1.77 10.68
N ARG A 24 -0.81 3.00 10.41
CA ARG A 24 0.35 3.25 9.53
C ARG A 24 1.65 2.77 10.20
N GLY A 25 1.77 2.94 11.52
CA GLY A 25 3.01 2.69 12.24
C GLY A 25 4.17 3.48 11.61
N ASP A 26 5.25 2.78 11.24
CA ASP A 26 6.39 3.35 10.50
C ASP A 26 6.30 3.15 8.98
N GLY A 27 5.24 2.53 8.49
CA GLY A 27 5.04 2.23 7.09
C GLY A 27 4.84 3.48 6.22
N ARG A 28 5.21 3.33 4.95
CA ARG A 28 5.04 4.36 3.92
C ARG A 28 3.66 4.29 3.28
N ILE A 29 3.21 5.42 2.80
CA ILE A 29 1.98 5.57 2.02
C ILE A 29 2.40 5.81 0.57
N LEU A 30 1.96 4.94 -0.34
CA LEU A 30 2.16 5.14 -1.78
C LEU A 30 0.96 5.87 -2.36
N LEU A 31 1.19 6.93 -3.13
CA LEU A 31 0.17 7.60 -3.93
C LEU A 31 0.47 7.40 -5.41
N VAL A 32 -0.36 6.63 -6.10
CA VAL A 32 -0.21 6.30 -7.51
C VAL A 32 -0.90 7.37 -8.36
N GLU A 33 -0.14 7.96 -9.28
CA GLU A 33 -0.56 9.02 -10.20
C GLU A 33 -0.33 8.57 -11.66
N PRO A 34 -1.21 8.92 -12.62
CA PRO A 34 -1.15 8.40 -13.98
C PRO A 34 0.02 8.97 -14.79
N ARG A 35 0.57 10.13 -14.40
CA ARG A 35 1.58 10.87 -15.19
C ARG A 35 2.65 11.48 -14.31
N ARG A 36 3.87 11.56 -14.83
CA ARG A 36 5.05 12.07 -14.10
C ARG A 36 4.89 13.52 -13.62
N LEU A 37 4.28 14.36 -14.45
CA LEU A 37 4.05 15.77 -14.10
C LEU A 37 3.07 15.90 -12.93
N ALA A 38 2.00 15.08 -12.93
CA ALA A 38 1.04 15.02 -11.83
C ALA A 38 1.72 14.54 -10.55
N ALA A 39 2.48 13.43 -10.62
CA ALA A 39 3.22 12.91 -9.48
C ALA A 39 4.15 13.96 -8.82
N ARG A 40 4.93 14.68 -9.64
CA ARG A 40 5.81 15.75 -9.15
C ARG A 40 5.02 16.93 -8.56
N ALA A 41 3.94 17.35 -9.22
CA ALA A 41 3.11 18.45 -8.75
C ALA A 41 2.41 18.12 -7.43
N SER A 42 1.86 16.91 -7.29
CA SER A 42 1.23 16.41 -6.06
C SER A 42 2.23 16.33 -4.91
N ALA A 43 3.42 15.76 -5.13
CA ALA A 43 4.46 15.70 -4.11
C ALA A 43 4.92 17.08 -3.66
N ARG A 44 5.16 17.99 -4.61
CA ARG A 44 5.56 19.38 -4.32
C ARG A 44 4.51 20.12 -3.51
N ARG A 45 3.24 20.05 -3.93
CA ARG A 45 2.14 20.71 -3.22
C ARG A 45 1.95 20.18 -1.80
N MET A 46 2.09 18.86 -1.61
CA MET A 46 2.01 18.25 -0.28
C MET A 46 3.19 18.65 0.62
N ALA A 47 4.42 18.67 0.09
CA ALA A 47 5.59 19.14 0.81
C ALA A 47 5.45 20.62 1.22
N GLU A 48 5.01 21.48 0.30
CA GLU A 48 4.71 22.90 0.57
C GLU A 48 3.65 23.07 1.67
N THR A 49 2.62 22.21 1.68
CA THR A 49 1.57 22.23 2.72
C THR A 49 2.13 21.92 4.12
N LEU A 50 3.18 21.09 4.20
CA LEU A 50 3.87 20.75 5.45
C LEU A 50 4.99 21.74 5.81
N GLY A 51 5.29 22.71 4.94
CA GLY A 51 6.49 23.55 5.08
C GLY A 51 7.80 22.76 4.98
N ASP A 52 7.79 21.60 4.29
CA ASP A 52 8.93 20.70 4.14
C ASP A 52 9.45 20.73 2.68
N ALA A 53 10.68 20.27 2.49
CA ALA A 53 11.24 20.09 1.15
C ALA A 53 10.76 18.77 0.53
N VAL A 54 10.65 18.74 -0.80
CA VAL A 54 10.43 17.49 -1.53
C VAL A 54 11.61 16.54 -1.27
N GLY A 55 11.31 15.27 -0.98
CA GLY A 55 12.28 14.28 -0.53
C GLY A 55 12.46 14.23 0.99
N GLY A 56 11.86 15.16 1.74
CA GLY A 56 11.67 15.07 3.19
C GLY A 56 10.57 14.08 3.55
N THR A 57 9.53 14.55 4.23
CA THR A 57 8.35 13.76 4.62
C THR A 57 7.57 13.26 3.40
N VAL A 58 7.53 14.07 2.34
CA VAL A 58 6.86 13.75 1.07
C VAL A 58 7.90 13.74 -0.05
N GLY A 59 7.89 12.69 -0.85
CA GLY A 59 8.77 12.53 -1.99
C GLY A 59 8.05 11.97 -3.21
N TYR A 60 8.78 11.79 -4.30
CA TYR A 60 8.25 11.13 -5.49
C TYR A 60 9.26 10.20 -6.15
N ARG A 61 8.74 9.20 -6.86
CA ARG A 61 9.53 8.32 -7.75
C ARG A 61 8.82 8.18 -9.09
N VAL A 62 9.46 8.69 -10.13
CA VAL A 62 8.99 8.55 -11.51
C VAL A 62 10.12 7.93 -12.34
N ARG A 63 9.82 7.48 -13.56
CA ARG A 63 10.88 6.95 -14.43
C ARG A 63 11.95 8.03 -14.68
N MET A 64 13.21 7.65 -14.51
CA MET A 64 14.43 8.49 -14.63
C MET A 64 14.57 9.64 -13.63
N ASP A 65 13.71 9.76 -12.62
CA ASP A 65 13.84 10.82 -11.62
C ASP A 65 13.16 10.46 -10.29
N SER A 66 13.83 10.75 -9.18
CA SER A 66 13.33 10.45 -7.85
C SER A 66 13.87 11.45 -6.83
N GLN A 67 13.00 11.91 -5.95
CA GLN A 67 13.36 12.70 -4.76
C GLN A 67 12.69 12.07 -3.55
N VAL A 68 13.39 11.12 -2.93
CA VAL A 68 12.96 10.39 -1.73
C VAL A 68 14.15 10.22 -0.79
N SER A 69 13.88 10.06 0.49
CA SER A 69 14.90 9.77 1.52
C SER A 69 14.37 8.76 2.53
N ALA A 70 15.20 8.35 3.49
CA ALA A 70 14.76 7.52 4.62
C ALA A 70 13.69 8.20 5.50
N ARG A 71 13.55 9.53 5.40
CA ARG A 71 12.52 10.30 6.12
C ARG A 71 11.17 10.31 5.39
N THR A 72 11.14 9.90 4.12
CA THR A 72 9.92 9.92 3.33
C THR A 72 8.89 8.95 3.89
N ARG A 73 7.67 9.46 4.07
CA ARG A 73 6.50 8.70 4.56
C ARG A 73 5.38 8.68 3.53
N ILE A 74 5.31 9.67 2.64
CA ILE A 74 4.44 9.64 1.46
C ILE A 74 5.33 9.62 0.22
N GLU A 75 5.21 8.57 -0.58
CA GLU A 75 5.88 8.47 -1.89
C GLU A 75 4.84 8.56 -3.00
N VAL A 76 4.90 9.64 -3.79
CA VAL A 76 4.08 9.80 -4.98
C VAL A 76 4.78 9.12 -6.16
N ILE A 77 4.13 8.12 -6.75
CA ILE A 77 4.73 7.27 -7.77
C ILE A 77 3.85 7.24 -9.01
N THR A 78 4.47 7.02 -10.16
CA THR A 78 3.68 6.67 -11.35
C THR A 78 3.26 5.22 -11.32
N GLU A 79 2.16 4.90 -11.99
CA GLU A 79 1.68 3.54 -12.21
C GLU A 79 2.77 2.56 -12.67
N GLY A 80 3.54 2.87 -13.72
CA GLY A 80 4.62 1.99 -14.16
C GLY A 80 5.74 1.78 -13.13
N VAL A 81 5.91 2.70 -12.17
CA VAL A 81 6.82 2.51 -11.02
C VAL A 81 6.17 1.58 -9.99
N PHE A 82 4.89 1.78 -9.70
CA PHE A 82 4.14 0.90 -8.81
C PHE A 82 4.12 -0.55 -9.31
N THR A 83 3.79 -0.78 -10.58
CA THR A 83 3.78 -2.12 -11.19
C THR A 83 5.12 -2.82 -11.04
N ARG A 84 6.23 -2.11 -11.24
CA ARG A 84 7.56 -2.68 -11.01
C ARG A 84 7.82 -3.00 -9.54
N MET A 85 7.45 -2.09 -8.63
CA MET A 85 7.63 -2.29 -7.18
C MET A 85 6.88 -3.53 -6.68
N ILE A 86 5.63 -3.72 -7.10
CA ILE A 86 4.82 -4.87 -6.65
C ILE A 86 5.24 -6.19 -7.31
N LEU A 87 5.77 -6.15 -8.53
CA LEU A 87 6.34 -7.35 -9.16
C LEU A 87 7.68 -7.76 -8.52
N ASP A 88 8.49 -6.77 -8.11
CA ASP A 88 9.77 -7.00 -7.44
C ASP A 88 9.57 -7.44 -5.97
N ASP A 89 8.57 -6.87 -5.27
CA ASP A 89 8.18 -7.22 -3.89
C ASP A 89 6.64 -7.28 -3.76
N PRO A 90 6.04 -8.46 -3.94
CA PRO A 90 4.60 -8.64 -3.82
C PRO A 90 4.04 -8.38 -2.42
N GLU A 91 4.87 -8.49 -1.37
CA GLU A 91 4.43 -8.20 0.00
C GLU A 91 4.38 -6.70 0.29
N LEU A 92 4.95 -5.86 -0.59
CA LEU A 92 5.10 -4.43 -0.41
C LEU A 92 5.65 -4.08 0.98
N SER A 93 6.77 -4.69 1.34
CA SER A 93 7.36 -4.60 2.68
C SER A 93 7.60 -3.14 3.10
N GLY A 94 7.10 -2.78 4.28
CA GLY A 94 7.21 -1.42 4.82
C GLY A 94 6.28 -0.40 4.14
N VAL A 95 5.31 -0.84 3.35
CA VAL A 95 4.19 -0.02 2.86
C VAL A 95 2.95 -0.30 3.72
N ALA A 96 2.35 0.74 4.28
CA ALA A 96 1.15 0.63 5.08
C ALA A 96 -0.14 0.78 4.25
N ALA A 97 -0.08 1.57 3.17
CA ALA A 97 -1.22 1.79 2.29
C ALA A 97 -0.78 2.20 0.88
N VAL A 98 -1.62 1.84 -0.09
CA VAL A 98 -1.53 2.30 -1.48
C VAL A 98 -2.82 3.05 -1.81
N LEU A 99 -2.68 4.28 -2.28
CA LEU A 99 -3.77 5.13 -2.75
C LEU A 99 -3.62 5.30 -4.25
N PHE A 100 -4.69 5.04 -4.98
CA PHE A 100 -4.74 5.30 -6.41
C PHE A 100 -5.50 6.61 -6.62
N ASP A 101 -4.83 7.64 -7.15
CA ASP A 101 -5.50 8.87 -7.53
C ASP A 101 -6.09 8.74 -8.93
N GLU A 102 -7.34 9.21 -9.06
CA GLU A 102 -8.12 9.19 -10.30
C GLU A 102 -8.13 7.83 -11.03
N PHE A 103 -9.03 6.94 -10.60
CA PHE A 103 -9.43 5.78 -11.40
C PHE A 103 -10.17 6.29 -12.65
N HIS A 104 -9.42 6.64 -13.69
CA HIS A 104 -10.02 6.94 -14.98
C HIS A 104 -10.57 5.64 -15.54
N GLU A 105 -11.86 5.67 -15.88
CA GLU A 105 -12.71 4.56 -16.34
C GLU A 105 -12.26 3.94 -17.69
N ARG A 106 -11.00 4.14 -18.09
CA ARG A 106 -10.37 3.67 -19.34
C ARG A 106 -8.84 3.43 -19.27
N SER A 107 -8.22 3.26 -18.09
CA SER A 107 -6.82 2.84 -18.02
C SER A 107 -6.72 1.35 -17.73
N LEU A 108 -6.49 0.54 -18.78
CA LEU A 108 -6.21 -0.90 -18.68
C LEU A 108 -5.05 -1.23 -17.73
N ASP A 109 -4.15 -0.26 -17.49
CA ASP A 109 -3.01 -0.42 -16.58
C ASP A 109 -3.43 -0.30 -15.09
N GLY A 110 -4.49 0.47 -14.80
CA GLY A 110 -4.94 0.76 -13.43
C GLY A 110 -5.67 -0.42 -12.81
N ASP A 111 -6.41 -1.15 -13.65
CA ASP A 111 -7.03 -2.43 -13.31
C ASP A 111 -5.97 -3.49 -12.96
N PHE A 112 -4.83 -3.49 -13.65
CA PHE A 112 -3.74 -4.44 -13.39
C PHE A 112 -3.01 -4.12 -12.08
N GLY A 113 -2.71 -2.84 -11.82
CA GLY A 113 -2.14 -2.41 -10.55
C GLY A 113 -3.05 -2.74 -9.36
N LEU A 114 -4.36 -2.51 -9.51
CA LEU A 114 -5.34 -2.86 -8.49
C LEU A 114 -5.46 -4.39 -8.30
N ALA A 115 -5.47 -5.16 -9.39
CA ALA A 115 -5.53 -6.62 -9.33
C ALA A 115 -4.32 -7.20 -8.58
N LEU A 116 -3.10 -6.71 -8.87
CA LEU A 116 -1.90 -7.11 -8.16
C LEU A 116 -1.94 -6.72 -6.67
N ALA A 117 -2.42 -5.52 -6.35
CA ALA A 117 -2.56 -5.09 -4.96
C ALA A 117 -3.58 -5.94 -4.18
N LEU A 118 -4.67 -6.36 -4.83
CA LEU A 118 -5.67 -7.25 -4.24
C LEU A 118 -5.13 -8.68 -4.08
N ASP A 119 -4.35 -9.18 -5.04
CA ASP A 119 -3.71 -10.50 -4.97
C ASP A 119 -2.67 -10.56 -3.84
N ALA A 120 -1.82 -9.54 -3.73
CA ALA A 120 -0.91 -9.35 -2.60
C ALA A 120 -1.64 -9.31 -1.26
N ALA A 121 -2.74 -8.55 -1.16
CA ALA A 121 -3.56 -8.50 0.05
C ALA A 121 -4.27 -9.84 0.35
N GLY A 122 -4.60 -10.62 -0.68
CA GLY A 122 -5.17 -11.97 -0.57
C GLY A 122 -4.16 -12.98 -0.01
N ALA A 123 -2.94 -13.00 -0.54
CA ALA A 123 -1.85 -13.85 -0.07
C ALA A 123 -1.48 -13.59 1.40
N LEU A 124 -1.54 -12.33 1.85
CA LEU A 124 -1.33 -11.94 3.25
C LEU A 124 -2.54 -12.25 4.15
N ARG A 125 -3.76 -12.34 3.60
CA ARG A 125 -4.96 -12.76 4.35
C ARG A 125 -5.03 -14.26 4.58
N GLU A 126 -4.39 -15.07 3.76
CA GLU A 126 -4.30 -16.52 4.00
C GLU A 126 -3.37 -16.86 5.18
N THR A 127 -2.42 -15.98 5.51
CA THR A 127 -1.47 -16.18 6.62
C THR A 127 -1.94 -15.58 7.95
N CYS A 128 -2.85 -14.60 7.94
CA CYS A 128 -3.53 -14.10 9.14
C CYS A 128 -4.97 -14.64 9.25
N GLY A 129 -5.09 -15.96 9.22
CA GLY A 129 -6.38 -16.65 9.27
C GLY A 129 -6.34 -18.04 9.91
N SER A 130 -5.35 -18.38 10.74
CA SER A 130 -5.49 -19.53 11.66
C SER A 130 -4.51 -19.49 12.82
N SER A 131 -4.84 -18.70 13.84
CA SER A 131 -4.51 -19.05 15.22
C SER A 131 -5.30 -20.30 15.66
N SER A 132 -5.09 -21.42 14.96
CA SER A 132 -5.36 -22.77 15.44
C SER A 132 -4.48 -23.75 14.66
N CYS A 133 -3.19 -23.67 14.94
CA CYS A 133 -2.32 -24.85 14.87
C CYS A 133 -2.96 -25.94 15.74
N ARG A 134 -3.74 -26.82 15.11
CA ARG A 134 -4.11 -28.11 15.67
C ARG A 134 -4.09 -29.12 14.54
N ARG A 135 -2.88 -29.62 14.23
CA ARG A 135 -2.73 -30.94 13.64
C ARG A 135 -3.52 -31.93 14.49
N ARG A 136 -4.61 -32.44 13.95
CA ARG A 136 -5.10 -33.79 14.26
C ARG A 136 -5.78 -34.35 13.02
N SER A 137 -4.96 -35.08 12.27
CA SER A 137 -5.42 -36.19 11.45
C SER A 137 -6.29 -37.10 12.32
N THR A 138 -7.51 -37.38 11.87
CA THR A 138 -8.28 -38.54 12.30
C THR A 138 -8.88 -39.19 11.05
N ALA A 139 -8.11 -40.13 10.49
CA ALA A 139 -8.67 -41.24 9.73
C ALA A 139 -9.48 -42.14 10.69
N PRO A 140 -10.55 -42.81 10.21
CA PRO A 140 -11.40 -43.63 11.06
C PRO A 140 -10.70 -44.94 11.41
N GLY A 141 -10.57 -45.22 12.71
CA GLY A 141 -10.14 -46.52 13.22
C GLY A 141 -8.80 -46.52 13.94
N SER A 142 -8.77 -46.10 15.21
CA SER A 142 -7.86 -46.64 16.22
C SER A 142 -8.32 -46.24 17.63
N ARG A 143 -8.15 -47.16 18.58
CA ARG A 143 -8.78 -47.24 19.91
C ARG A 143 -8.35 -46.12 20.87
N PRO A 144 -9.15 -45.79 21.90
CA PRO A 144 -8.81 -44.75 22.87
C PRO A 144 -7.71 -45.25 23.83
N CYS A 145 -6.63 -44.48 23.97
CA CYS A 145 -5.61 -44.71 24.98
C CYS A 145 -5.87 -43.80 26.21
N SER A 146 -5.89 -44.43 27.37
CA SER A 146 -6.31 -43.91 28.68
C SER A 146 -5.48 -42.75 29.21
N ALA A 147 -6.15 -41.84 29.90
CA ALA A 147 -5.58 -40.73 30.66
C ALA A 147 -4.59 -41.20 31.75
N ARG A 148 -3.45 -40.49 31.87
CA ARG A 148 -2.68 -40.40 33.12
C ARG A 148 -2.21 -38.95 33.31
N ARG A 149 -2.70 -38.35 34.40
CA ARG A 149 -2.15 -37.16 35.07
C ARG A 149 -0.84 -37.52 35.78
N PRO A 150 0.01 -36.52 36.07
CA PRO A 150 0.14 -36.08 37.46
C PRO A 150 -0.62 -34.78 37.73
#